data_AF-A0A2K8NUV1-F1
#
_entry.id   AF-A0A2K8NUV1-F1
#
_cell.length_a   1.000
_cell.length_b   1.000
_cell.length_c   1.000
_cell.angle_alpha   90.00
_cell.angle_beta   90.00
_cell.angle_gamma   90.00
#
_symmetry.space_group_name_H-M   'P 1'
#
loop_
_entity.id
_entity.type
_entity.pdbx_description
1 polymer ?
#
loop_
_entity_poly.entity_id
_entity_poly.type
_entity_poly.pdbx_seq_one_letter_code
_entity_poly.pdbx_strand_id
1 'polypeptide(L)'
;MDWNRTWASLLNWIGTIFVVNIILWLWEKPLLGERLFKVPLPKGRLNLFLFGLLTFLIFITVAGWLANIVFWIYNKNSIPTIIFYRLID
;
A
#
# COMPACT_ATOMS: atom_id res chain seq x y z
N MET A 1 17.77 7.92 -13.33
CA MET A 1 16.56 7.10 -13.08
C MET A 1 15.38 8.05 -13.09
N ASP A 2 14.44 7.88 -14.03
CA ASP A 2 13.33 8.84 -14.22
C ASP A 2 12.36 8.75 -13.05
N TRP A 3 12.42 9.74 -12.16
CA TRP A 3 11.65 9.83 -10.92
C TRP A 3 10.15 9.56 -11.12
N ASN A 4 9.58 10.11 -12.18
CA ASN A 4 8.16 9.93 -12.51
C ASN A 4 7.82 8.48 -12.87
N ARG A 5 8.77 7.74 -13.48
CA ARG A 5 8.56 6.34 -13.86
C ARG A 5 8.65 5.42 -12.65
N THR A 6 9.56 5.69 -11.72
CA THR A 6 9.66 4.92 -10.46
C THR A 6 8.40 5.10 -9.62
N TRP A 7 7.91 6.32 -9.48
CA TRP A 7 6.68 6.62 -8.76
C TRP A 7 5.43 6.03 -9.41
N ALA A 8 5.31 6.17 -10.72
CA ALA A 8 4.22 5.54 -11.47
C ALA A 8 4.25 4.01 -11.35
N SER A 9 5.44 3.40 -11.41
CA SER A 9 5.60 1.95 -11.23
C SER A 9 5.20 1.49 -9.83
N LEU A 10 5.58 2.24 -8.79
CA LEU A 10 5.29 1.91 -7.40
C LEU A 10 3.79 2.06 -7.10
N LEU A 11 3.16 3.14 -7.58
CA LEU A 11 1.72 3.34 -7.49
C LEU A 11 0.92 2.29 -8.28
N ASN A 12 1.38 1.93 -9.48
CA ASN A 12 0.76 0.85 -10.26
C ASN A 12 0.85 -0.50 -9.53
N TRP A 13 1.96 -0.78 -8.86
CA TRP A 13 2.11 -2.00 -8.07
C TRP A 13 1.13 -2.05 -6.90
N ILE A 14 1.04 -0.95 -6.14
CA ILE A 14 0.08 -0.82 -5.02
C ILE A 14 -1.35 -0.94 -5.53
N GLY A 15 -1.70 -0.23 -6.59
CA GLY A 15 -3.03 -0.27 -7.21
C GLY A 15 -3.40 -1.66 -7.71
N THR A 16 -2.45 -2.36 -8.36
CA THR A 16 -2.66 -3.73 -8.85
C THR A 16 -2.91 -4.70 -7.70
N ILE A 17 -2.11 -4.64 -6.62
CA ILE A 17 -2.33 -5.48 -5.43
C ILE A 17 -3.70 -5.21 -4.81
N PHE A 18 -4.11 -3.94 -4.74
CA PHE A 18 -5.40 -3.57 -4.20
C PHE A 18 -6.57 -4.12 -5.04
N VAL A 19 -6.53 -3.91 -6.36
CA VAL A 19 -7.55 -4.41 -7.29
C VAL A 19 -7.63 -5.94 -7.25
N VAL A 20 -6.50 -6.64 -7.23
CA VAL A 20 -6.49 -8.11 -7.15
C VAL A 20 -7.13 -8.59 -5.84
N ASN A 21 -6.85 -7.95 -4.71
CA ASN A 21 -7.51 -8.33 -3.45
C ASN A 21 -9.01 -8.04 -3.45
N ILE A 22 -9.47 -6.96 -4.08
CA ILE A 22 -10.91 -6.68 -4.26
C ILE A 22 -11.58 -7.76 -5.13
N ILE A 23 -10.97 -8.13 -6.26
CA ILE A 23 -11.51 -9.17 -7.14
C ILE A 23 -11.60 -10.51 -6.39
N LEU A 24 -10.55 -10.89 -5.66
CA LEU A 24 -10.55 -12.11 -4.85
C LEU A 24 -11.64 -12.08 -3.77
N TRP A 25 -11.84 -10.93 -3.13
CA TRP A 25 -12.90 -10.74 -2.16
C TRP A 25 -14.30 -10.89 -2.78
N LEU A 26 -14.56 -10.30 -3.94
CA LEU A 26 -15.82 -10.42 -4.67
C LEU A 26 -16.11 -11.86 -5.13
N TRP A 27 -15.07 -12.65 -5.39
CA TRP A 27 -15.19 -14.06 -5.78
C TRP A 27 -15.16 -15.03 -4.59
N GLU A 28 -15.24 -14.53 -3.36
CA GLU A 28 -15.15 -15.34 -2.13
C GLU A 28 -13.90 -16.25 -2.11
N LYS A 29 -12.82 -15.79 -2.74
CA LYS A 29 -11.53 -16.48 -2.79
C LYS A 29 -10.61 -15.96 -1.68
N PRO A 30 -9.69 -16.81 -1.19
CA PRO A 30 -8.67 -16.40 -0.24
C PRO A 30 -7.82 -15.27 -0.82
N LEU A 31 -7.58 -14.23 -0.01
CA LEU A 31 -6.82 -13.03 -0.39
C LEU A 31 -5.37 -13.40 -0.73
N LEU A 32 -4.68 -12.53 -1.48
CA LEU A 32 -3.28 -12.79 -1.89
C LEU A 32 -2.38 -13.04 -0.68
N GLY A 33 -2.57 -12.28 0.41
CA GLY A 33 -1.81 -12.45 1.65
C GLY A 33 -2.02 -13.82 2.30
N GLU A 34 -3.25 -14.34 2.29
CA GLU A 34 -3.54 -15.68 2.81
C GLU A 34 -2.90 -16.77 1.95
N ARG A 35 -2.94 -16.62 0.62
CA ARG A 35 -2.30 -17.58 -0.30
C ARG A 35 -0.78 -17.60 -0.16
N LEU A 36 -0.16 -16.45 0.03
CA LEU A 36 1.29 -16.31 0.11
C LEU A 36 1.82 -16.71 1.50
N PHE A 37 1.13 -16.33 2.56
CA PHE A 37 1.63 -16.48 3.94
C PHE A 37 0.91 -17.58 4.76
N LYS A 38 -0.08 -18.26 4.18
CA LYS A 38 -0.87 -19.32 4.84
C LYS A 38 -1.47 -18.89 6.19
N VAL A 39 -1.81 -17.61 6.33
CA VAL A 39 -2.41 -17.07 7.55
C VAL A 39 -3.91 -17.32 7.53
N PRO A 40 -4.49 -17.98 8.53
CA PRO A 40 -5.92 -18.23 8.56
C PRO A 40 -6.71 -16.92 8.63
N LEU A 41 -7.62 -16.69 7.68
CA LEU A 41 -8.48 -15.51 7.70
C LEU A 41 -9.53 -15.60 8.83
N PRO A 42 -9.84 -14.47 9.48
CA PRO A 42 -10.92 -14.42 10.45
C PRO A 42 -12.28 -14.63 9.75
N LYS A 43 -13.16 -15.41 10.38
CA LYS A 43 -14.49 -15.71 9.84
C LYS A 43 -15.42 -14.50 10.01
N GLY A 44 -16.23 -14.23 8.98
CA GLY A 44 -17.25 -13.16 8.96
C GLY A 44 -16.89 -11.97 8.06
N ARG A 45 -17.88 -11.45 7.32
CA ARG A 45 -17.69 -10.38 6.31
C ARG A 45 -17.06 -9.11 6.90
N LEU A 46 -17.46 -8.71 8.11
CA LEU A 46 -16.89 -7.54 8.79
C LEU A 46 -15.42 -7.75 9.15
N ASN A 47 -15.07 -8.93 9.68
CA ASN A 47 -13.70 -9.25 10.06
C ASN A 47 -12.78 -9.36 8.84
N LEU A 48 -13.28 -9.89 7.72
CA LEU A 48 -12.58 -9.89 6.44
C LEU A 48 -12.32 -8.48 5.92
N PHE A 49 -13.31 -7.60 6.00
CA PHE A 49 -13.16 -6.20 5.62
C PHE A 49 -12.15 -5.47 6.50
N LEU A 50 -12.25 -5.63 7.83
CA LEU A 50 -11.31 -5.03 8.79
C LEU A 50 -9.88 -5.55 8.59
N PHE A 51 -9.72 -6.85 8.34
CA PHE A 51 -8.43 -7.44 8.03
C PHE A 51 -7.85 -6.89 6.71
N GLY A 52 -8.67 -6.79 5.66
CA GLY A 52 -8.29 -6.17 4.40
C GLY A 52 -7.88 -4.71 4.55
N LEU A 53 -8.64 -3.93 5.33
CA LEU A 53 -8.35 -2.53 5.63
C LEU A 53 -7.05 -2.36 6.42
N LEU A 54 -6.84 -3.16 7.47
CA LEU A 54 -5.59 -3.16 8.25
C LEU A 54 -4.39 -3.52 7.37
N THR A 55 -4.52 -4.56 6.56
CA THR A 55 -3.46 -4.99 5.64
C THR A 55 -3.14 -3.89 4.63
N PHE A 56 -4.17 -3.21 4.11
CA PHE A 56 -4.00 -2.09 3.19
C PHE A 56 -3.30 -0.89 3.85
N LEU A 57 -3.70 -0.51 5.07
CA LEU A 57 -3.04 0.56 5.82
C LEU A 57 -1.56 0.26 6.06
N ILE A 58 -1.24 -0.96 6.50
CA ILE A 58 0.15 -1.41 6.67
C ILE A 58 0.91 -1.30 5.36
N PHE A 59 0.30 -1.72 4.25
CA PHE A 59 0.94 -1.66 2.94
C PHE A 59 1.23 -0.22 2.49
N ILE A 60 0.28 0.71 2.68
CA ILE A 60 0.48 2.14 2.43
C ILE A 60 1.60 2.68 3.30
N THR A 61 1.64 2.35 4.59
CA THR A 61 2.69 2.80 5.50
C THR A 61 4.06 2.31 5.07
N VAL A 62 4.19 1.03 4.71
CA VAL A 62 5.44 0.46 4.20
C VAL A 62 5.86 1.11 2.89
N ALA A 63 4.93 1.31 1.95
CA ALA A 63 5.21 1.98 0.69
C ALA A 63 5.64 3.44 0.88
N GLY A 64 4.96 4.19 1.75
CA GLY A 64 5.34 5.55 2.11
C GLY A 64 6.69 5.64 2.82
N TRP A 65 7.03 4.64 3.64
CA TRP A 65 8.34 4.53 4.27
C TRP A 65 9.45 4.24 3.24
N LEU A 66 9.26 3.28 2.34
CA LEU A 66 10.19 3.00 1.25
C LEU A 66 10.41 4.22 0.36
N ALA A 67 9.34 4.94 0.05
CA ALA A 67 9.43 6.20 -0.67
C ALA A 67 10.29 7.24 0.07
N ASN A 68 10.08 7.41 1.38
CA ASN A 68 10.89 8.32 2.18
C ASN A 68 12.38 7.92 2.20
N ILE A 69 12.70 6.62 2.26
CA ILE A 69 14.08 6.15 2.13
C ILE A 69 14.68 6.60 0.79
N VAL A 70 13.94 6.47 -0.30
CA VAL A 70 14.41 6.95 -1.60
C VAL A 70 14.65 8.47 -1.56
N PHE A 71 13.74 9.27 -0.99
CA PHE A 71 13.94 10.71 -0.81
C PHE A 71 15.20 11.03 0.01
N TRP A 72 15.47 10.28 1.09
CA TRP A 72 16.66 10.44 1.91
C TRP A 72 17.95 10.13 1.16
N ILE A 73 17.97 9.08 0.33
CA ILE A 73 19.13 8.73 -0.51
C ILE A 73 19.48 9.89 -1.46
N TYR A 74 18.48 10.65 -1.91
CA TYR A 74 18.69 11.81 -2.79
C TYR A 74 18.79 13.15 -2.05
N ASN A 75 18.94 13.18 -0.72
CA ASN A 75 18.99 14.40 0.10
C ASN A 75 17.79 15.35 -0.14
N LYS A 76 16.62 14.79 -0.46
CA LYS A 76 15.37 15.55 -0.65
C LYS A 76 14.48 15.46 0.58
N ASN A 77 13.69 16.50 0.81
CA ASN A 77 12.71 16.52 1.89
C ASN A 77 11.73 15.36 1.78
N SER A 78 11.41 14.75 2.93
CA SER A 78 10.45 13.64 3.00
C SER A 78 9.06 14.08 2.55
N ILE A 79 8.24 13.15 2.06
CA ILE A 79 6.88 13.44 1.59
C ILE A 79 6.03 14.16 2.65
N PRO A 80 6.04 13.74 3.93
CA PRO A 80 5.31 14.45 4.98
C PRO A 80 5.71 15.92 5.11
N THR A 81 7.01 16.22 5.00
CA THR A 81 7.54 17.58 5.06
C THR A 81 7.06 18.43 3.89
N ILE A 82 7.04 17.87 2.67
CA ILE A 82 6.55 18.55 1.48
C ILE A 82 5.04 18.86 1.59
N ILE A 83 4.26 17.91 2.08
CA ILE A 83 2.81 18.09 2.29
C ILE A 83 2.56 19.16 3.36
N PHE A 84 3.32 19.14 4.45
CA PHE A 84 3.20 20.12 5.53
C PHE A 84 3.47 21.54 5.03
N TYR A 85 4.57 21.77 4.29
CA TYR A 85 4.84 23.10 3.71
C TYR A 85 3.73 23.56 2.76
N ARG A 86 3.19 22.66 1.92
CA ARG A 86 2.06 22.96 1.03
C ARG A 86 0.74 23.30 1.75
N LEU A 87 0.58 22.91 3.00
CA LEU A 87 -0.65 23.17 3.76
C LEU A 87 -0.59 24.48 4.55
N ILE A 88 0.59 25.07 4.69
CA ILE A 88 0.85 26.26 5.52
C ILE A 88 1.17 27.49 4.65
N ASP A 89 1.59 27.29 3.40
CA ASP A 89 1.55 28.30 2.33
C ASP A 89 0.12 28.51 1.81
#